data_AF-A0A2V7GZG2-F1
#
_entry.id   AF-A0A2V7GZG2-F1
#
_cell.length_a   1.000
_cell.length_b   1.000
_cell.length_c   1.000
_cell.angle_alpha   90.00
_cell.angle_beta   90.00
_cell.angle_gamma   90.00
#
_symmetry.space_group_name_H-M   'P 1'
#
loop_
_entity.id
_entity.type
_entity.pdbx_description
1 polymer ?
#
loop_
_entity_poly.entity_id
_entity_poly.type
_entity_poly.pdbx_seq_one_letter_code
_entity_poly.pdbx_strand_id
1 'polypeptide(L)'
;MRHTYNVAFRNVAQALLTAAAVAAAPATRSSEDPSTVTAKLSEWKVELSAATVTAGAVTFTVTNTGTIPHALEVEGRGVERETDVIQPGSTSTLTLTLAPGTYDVYCPVGEDSHKKLGMETHLTVLKPGSAGATGYRSSAASGSSALTNVQAIRVTGGGPVIQILPGPFPFPDSAAPILQAFGPEREGLESQVKNGPYSNNVTPISGTFTFSAWDKGATRDSVDGVAAFTTQDGARWRLVMDRVQTKDVPHHPRFGGVIMGLYYHGVTQVHTPLVPTINSAVALWAFAHLYKNDALVTDNAMVHVMLLSRTRRDGDYALACWDCSKNKIEELQLQILPGPGEPQFDAPGGFLFVNWEKSSSRKPAS
;
A
#
# COMPACT_ATOMS: atom_id res chain seq x y z
N MET A 1 -32.98 60.20 -57.74
CA MET A 1 -32.27 59.64 -56.56
C MET A 1 -31.27 60.71 -56.08
N ARG A 2 -31.67 61.86 -55.51
CA ARG A 2 -32.12 62.18 -54.12
C ARG A 2 -31.25 61.49 -53.07
N HIS A 3 -30.10 62.09 -52.69
CA HIS A 3 -29.86 63.14 -51.69
C HIS A 3 -29.86 62.63 -50.24
N THR A 4 -28.65 62.67 -49.67
CA THR A 4 -28.24 62.25 -48.34
C THR A 4 -28.68 63.22 -47.24
N TYR A 5 -29.04 62.60 -46.12
CA TYR A 5 -29.41 63.11 -44.79
C TYR A 5 -28.29 64.01 -44.19
N ASN A 6 -28.51 64.96 -43.27
CA ASN A 6 -29.07 64.78 -41.92
C ASN A 6 -29.20 66.15 -41.22
N VAL A 7 -30.06 66.19 -40.19
CA VAL A 7 -30.55 67.40 -39.49
C VAL A 7 -29.91 67.57 -38.10
N ALA A 8 -29.46 68.80 -37.83
CA ALA A 8 -29.47 69.65 -36.63
C ALA A 8 -29.46 69.12 -35.17
N PHE A 9 -28.46 69.62 -34.40
CA PHE A 9 -28.51 70.42 -33.15
C PHE A 9 -29.43 70.05 -31.96
N ARG A 10 -28.87 69.97 -30.72
CA ARG A 10 -28.90 70.99 -29.61
C ARG A 10 -28.68 70.44 -28.17
N ASN A 11 -27.64 70.94 -27.50
CA ASN A 11 -27.53 71.58 -26.16
C ASN A 11 -28.43 71.25 -24.93
N VAL A 12 -27.70 71.04 -23.80
CA VAL A 12 -27.83 71.60 -22.41
C VAL A 12 -28.80 70.97 -21.40
N ALA A 13 -28.27 70.51 -20.25
CA ALA A 13 -28.60 71.02 -18.89
C ALA A 13 -27.81 70.28 -17.77
N GLN A 14 -27.28 71.05 -16.82
CA GLN A 14 -26.64 70.61 -15.58
C GLN A 14 -27.70 70.20 -14.52
N ALA A 15 -27.36 69.24 -13.67
CA ALA A 15 -28.00 69.04 -12.38
C ALA A 15 -26.93 68.81 -11.29
N LEU A 16 -26.90 69.72 -10.31
CA LEU A 16 -26.18 69.62 -9.05
C LEU A 16 -26.95 68.64 -8.12
N LEU A 17 -26.27 67.63 -7.58
CA LEU A 17 -26.74 66.89 -6.40
C LEU A 17 -25.66 66.83 -5.31
N THR A 18 -26.10 67.23 -4.13
CA THR A 18 -25.44 67.29 -2.82
C THR A 18 -24.86 65.94 -2.37
N ALA A 19 -23.60 65.95 -1.92
CA ALA A 19 -22.97 64.80 -1.25
C ALA A 19 -23.38 64.74 0.23
N ALA A 20 -24.04 63.65 0.64
CA ALA A 20 -24.19 63.27 2.04
C ALA A 20 -23.04 62.32 2.42
N ALA A 21 -22.20 62.73 3.38
CA ALA A 21 -21.13 61.90 3.91
C ALA A 21 -21.72 60.91 4.93
N VAL A 22 -21.76 59.62 4.58
CA VAL A 22 -21.98 58.52 5.54
C VAL A 22 -20.61 58.07 6.03
N ALA A 23 -20.36 58.21 7.33
CA ALA A 23 -19.17 57.68 7.98
C ALA A 23 -19.17 56.14 7.91
N ALA A 24 -18.23 55.56 7.16
CA ALA A 24 -17.99 54.13 7.14
C ALA A 24 -17.24 53.72 8.41
N ALA A 25 -17.91 52.97 9.30
CA ALA A 25 -17.22 52.20 10.33
C ALA A 25 -16.38 51.09 9.64
N PRO A 26 -15.15 50.81 10.09
CA PRO A 26 -14.38 49.71 9.53
C PRO A 26 -15.05 48.39 9.90
N ALA A 27 -15.54 47.67 8.89
CA ALA A 27 -15.92 46.27 9.05
C ALA A 27 -14.68 45.47 9.44
N THR A 28 -14.65 44.94 10.66
CA THR A 28 -13.68 43.93 11.06
C THR A 28 -13.90 42.71 10.19
N ARG A 29 -13.00 42.47 9.23
CA ARG A 29 -12.96 41.21 8.49
C ARG A 29 -12.59 40.10 9.48
N SER A 30 -13.56 39.30 9.86
CA SER A 30 -13.32 37.99 10.46
C SER A 30 -12.71 37.08 9.39
N SER A 31 -11.38 37.05 9.28
CA SER A 31 -10.70 36.04 8.48
C SER A 31 -10.42 34.82 9.37
N GLU A 32 -11.37 33.90 9.43
CA GLU A 32 -11.03 32.48 9.68
C GLU A 32 -11.26 31.75 8.36
N ASP A 33 -10.47 32.10 7.33
CA ASP A 33 -10.34 31.16 6.22
C ASP A 33 -9.74 29.88 6.79
N PRO A 34 -10.34 28.69 6.54
CA PRO A 34 -9.82 27.43 7.06
C PRO A 34 -8.35 27.28 6.68
N SER A 35 -7.50 26.99 7.66
CA SER A 35 -6.10 26.71 7.36
C SER A 35 -6.04 25.43 6.53
N THR A 36 -5.43 25.51 5.35
CA THR A 36 -5.30 24.36 4.45
C THR A 36 -3.92 23.74 4.61
N VAL A 37 -3.88 22.45 4.90
CA VAL A 37 -2.65 21.66 4.99
C VAL A 37 -2.69 20.60 3.91
N THR A 38 -1.71 20.59 3.00
CA THR A 38 -1.55 19.45 2.10
C THR A 38 -0.79 18.35 2.81
N ALA A 39 -1.31 17.12 2.77
CA ALA A 39 -0.63 15.92 3.24
C ALA A 39 -0.28 15.04 2.04
N LYS A 40 1.00 14.75 1.82
CA LYS A 40 1.44 13.75 0.84
C LYS A 40 1.78 12.46 1.57
N LEU A 41 1.14 11.38 1.15
CA LEU A 41 1.34 10.04 1.69
C LEU A 41 2.20 9.23 0.71
N SER A 42 3.23 8.58 1.24
CA SER A 42 4.04 7.59 0.51
C SER A 42 4.49 6.54 1.52
N GLU A 43 5.08 5.46 1.04
CA GLU A 43 5.52 4.34 1.87
C GLU A 43 6.33 4.84 3.07
N TRP A 44 5.75 4.62 4.25
CA TRP A 44 6.35 4.91 5.55
C TRP A 44 6.55 6.40 5.85
N LYS A 45 5.86 7.29 5.13
CA LYS A 45 6.04 8.74 5.29
C LYS A 45 4.75 9.55 5.12
N VAL A 46 4.53 10.46 6.06
CA VAL A 46 3.54 11.55 5.97
C VAL A 46 4.27 12.88 5.85
N GLU A 47 4.09 13.59 4.73
CA GLU A 47 4.64 14.92 4.52
C GLU A 47 3.54 15.98 4.59
N LEU A 48 3.60 16.86 5.59
CA LEU A 48 2.70 18.00 5.71
C LEU A 48 3.32 19.25 5.08
N SER A 49 2.51 20.05 4.39
CA SER A 49 2.93 21.36 3.87
C SER A 49 3.25 22.36 4.97
N ALA A 50 2.76 22.13 6.19
CA ALA A 50 3.04 22.91 7.38
C ALA A 50 3.07 21.99 8.62
N ALA A 51 4.13 22.11 9.42
CA ALA A 51 4.21 21.44 10.73
C ALA A 51 3.48 22.23 11.84
N THR A 52 3.00 23.43 11.52
CA THR A 52 2.34 24.31 12.48
C THR A 52 1.19 25.08 11.83
N VAL A 53 0.05 25.12 12.50
CA VAL A 53 -1.14 25.88 12.08
C VAL A 53 -1.74 26.66 13.27
N THR A 54 -2.64 27.58 12.99
CA THR A 54 -3.43 28.26 14.04
C THR A 54 -4.62 27.41 14.43
N ALA A 55 -5.00 27.42 15.70
CA ALA A 55 -6.23 26.78 16.17
C ALA A 55 -7.46 27.31 15.43
N GLY A 56 -8.43 26.44 15.20
CA GLY A 56 -9.63 26.73 14.40
C GLY A 56 -9.90 25.62 13.38
N ALA A 57 -10.63 25.96 12.32
CA ALA A 57 -10.89 25.05 11.22
C ALA A 57 -9.61 24.77 10.41
N VAL A 58 -9.30 23.49 10.23
CA VAL A 58 -8.16 22.98 9.45
C VAL A 58 -8.69 21.99 8.42
N THR A 59 -8.38 22.22 7.15
CA THR A 59 -8.71 21.30 6.05
C THR A 59 -7.43 20.65 5.56
N PHE A 60 -7.36 19.32 5.66
CA PHE A 60 -6.30 18.53 5.05
C PHE A 60 -6.70 18.14 3.63
N THR A 61 -5.88 18.47 2.65
CA THR A 61 -5.95 17.89 1.30
C THR A 61 -4.90 16.80 1.20
N VAL A 62 -5.34 15.55 1.11
CA VAL A 62 -4.49 14.37 1.29
C VAL A 62 -4.31 13.68 -0.05
N THR A 63 -3.08 13.59 -0.55
CA THR A 63 -2.77 12.87 -1.79
C THR A 63 -1.91 11.65 -1.48
N ASN A 64 -2.36 10.48 -1.96
CA ASN A 64 -1.51 9.30 -1.97
C ASN A 64 -0.56 9.36 -3.18
N THR A 65 0.70 9.68 -2.91
CA THR A 65 1.80 9.72 -3.89
C THR A 65 2.63 8.43 -3.92
N GLY A 66 2.33 7.48 -3.04
CA GLY A 66 2.94 6.16 -3.00
C GLY A 66 2.31 5.18 -3.99
N THR A 67 2.64 3.92 -3.78
CA THR A 67 2.27 2.76 -4.60
C THR A 67 1.32 1.80 -3.90
N ILE A 68 1.15 1.92 -2.58
CA ILE A 68 0.16 1.15 -1.78
C ILE A 68 -0.98 2.03 -1.26
N PRO A 69 -2.13 1.46 -0.85
CA PRO A 69 -3.22 2.23 -0.24
C PRO A 69 -2.78 2.88 1.10
N HIS A 70 -3.21 4.13 1.33
CA HIS A 70 -2.94 4.87 2.55
C HIS A 70 -4.19 5.58 3.05
N ALA A 71 -4.23 5.97 4.31
CA ALA A 71 -5.23 6.89 4.85
C ALA A 71 -4.49 7.93 5.71
N LEU A 72 -5.17 9.02 6.06
CA LEU A 72 -4.65 9.99 7.02
C LEU A 72 -5.56 9.98 8.24
N GLU A 73 -4.97 9.72 9.41
CA GLU A 73 -5.60 9.94 10.70
C GLU A 73 -4.93 11.09 11.44
N VAL A 74 -5.74 11.88 12.13
CA VAL A 74 -5.30 12.94 13.06
C VAL A 74 -5.85 12.61 14.44
N GLU A 75 -4.94 12.32 15.37
CA GLU A 75 -5.23 11.90 16.73
C GLU A 75 -4.64 12.88 17.75
N GLY A 76 -5.37 13.15 18.83
CA GLY A 76 -4.88 13.93 19.96
C GLY A 76 -5.90 14.92 20.48
N ARG A 77 -5.79 15.29 21.77
CA ARG A 77 -6.69 16.26 22.41
C ARG A 77 -8.19 15.90 22.28
N GLY A 78 -8.52 14.62 22.26
CA GLY A 78 -9.89 14.12 22.10
C GLY A 78 -10.41 14.12 20.66
N VAL A 79 -9.53 14.38 19.68
CA VAL A 79 -9.78 14.16 18.25
C VAL A 79 -9.20 12.79 17.87
N GLU A 80 -9.97 12.03 17.11
CA GLU A 80 -9.60 10.73 16.52
C GLU A 80 -10.44 10.63 15.24
N ARG A 81 -9.88 11.08 14.11
CA ARG A 81 -10.58 11.21 12.84
C ARG A 81 -9.67 10.87 11.67
N GLU A 82 -10.19 10.06 10.76
CA GLU A 82 -9.48 9.57 9.59
C GLU A 82 -10.22 9.84 8.28
N THR A 83 -9.49 9.74 7.16
CA THR A 83 -10.07 9.60 5.82
C THR A 83 -10.44 8.16 5.53
N ASP A 84 -11.32 7.92 4.55
CA ASP A 84 -11.38 6.62 3.86
C ASP A 84 -10.01 6.23 3.28
N VAL A 85 -9.83 4.94 2.97
CA VAL A 85 -8.63 4.43 2.31
C VAL A 85 -8.45 5.08 0.93
N ILE A 86 -7.33 5.78 0.77
CA ILE A 86 -6.89 6.50 -0.42
C ILE A 86 -6.00 5.59 -1.26
N GLN A 87 -6.48 5.28 -2.45
CA GLN A 87 -5.76 4.46 -3.41
C GLN A 87 -4.59 5.23 -4.05
N PRO A 88 -3.52 4.55 -4.52
CA PRO A 88 -2.39 5.20 -5.21
C PRO A 88 -2.81 6.21 -6.28
N GLY A 89 -2.20 7.40 -6.26
CA GLY A 89 -2.50 8.53 -7.16
C GLY A 89 -3.82 9.26 -6.88
N SER A 90 -4.63 8.80 -5.92
CA SER A 90 -5.91 9.42 -5.56
C SER A 90 -5.75 10.46 -4.45
N THR A 91 -6.77 11.29 -4.25
CA THR A 91 -6.81 12.35 -3.23
C THR A 91 -8.09 12.25 -2.40
N SER A 92 -8.00 12.65 -1.14
CA SER A 92 -9.14 12.79 -0.21
C SER A 92 -9.02 14.09 0.58
N THR A 93 -10.06 14.45 1.32
CA THR A 93 -10.10 15.65 2.18
C THR A 93 -10.61 15.32 3.57
N LEU A 94 -9.98 15.88 4.60
CA LEU A 94 -10.39 15.75 6.00
C LEU A 94 -10.45 17.14 6.64
N THR A 95 -11.62 17.55 7.13
CA THR A 95 -11.81 18.86 7.77
C THR A 95 -12.08 18.68 9.25
N LEU A 96 -11.29 19.35 10.09
CA LEU A 96 -11.34 19.25 11.56
C LEU A 96 -11.33 20.63 12.19
N THR A 97 -11.88 20.76 13.40
CA THR A 97 -11.66 21.91 14.27
C THR A 97 -10.63 21.54 15.33
N LEU A 98 -9.43 22.12 15.27
CA LEU A 98 -8.32 21.77 16.15
C LEU A 98 -8.09 22.85 17.23
N ALA A 99 -7.97 22.41 18.48
CA ALA A 99 -7.59 23.26 19.61
C ALA A 99 -6.06 23.39 19.71
N PRO A 100 -5.53 24.40 20.40
CA PRO A 100 -4.08 24.52 20.58
C PRO A 100 -3.47 23.30 21.27
N GLY A 101 -2.43 22.71 20.68
CA GLY A 101 -1.81 21.47 21.14
C GLY A 101 -0.96 20.78 20.08
N THR A 102 -0.52 19.57 20.37
CA THR A 102 0.16 18.69 19.41
C THR A 102 -0.78 17.54 19.06
N TYR A 103 -0.78 17.17 17.79
CA TYR A 103 -1.56 16.08 17.23
C TYR A 103 -0.63 15.12 16.50
N ASP A 104 -0.88 13.82 16.68
CA ASP A 104 -0.26 12.78 15.90
C ASP A 104 -0.98 12.68 14.56
N VAL A 105 -0.22 12.62 13.48
CA VAL A 105 -0.74 12.54 12.13
C VAL A 105 -0.09 11.37 11.44
N TYR A 106 -0.86 10.31 11.19
CA TYR A 106 -0.32 9.03 10.75
C TYR A 106 -1.24 8.33 9.76
N CYS A 107 -0.79 7.17 9.26
CA CYS A 107 -1.62 6.29 8.45
C CYS A 107 -2.12 5.09 9.27
N PRO A 108 -3.45 4.94 9.49
CA PRO A 108 -4.02 3.88 10.33
C PRO A 108 -4.17 2.54 9.60
N VAL A 109 -3.92 2.52 8.28
CA VAL A 109 -4.12 1.33 7.46
C VAL A 109 -3.35 0.13 8.03
N GLY A 110 -4.07 -0.99 8.13
CA GLY A 110 -3.54 -2.24 8.66
C GLY A 110 -3.45 -2.28 10.18
N GLU A 111 -4.45 -1.72 10.89
CA GLU A 111 -4.46 -1.60 12.36
C GLU A 111 -3.19 -0.90 12.88
N ASP A 112 -3.00 0.34 12.42
CA ASP A 112 -1.86 1.20 12.67
C ASP A 112 -0.52 0.67 12.19
N SER A 113 -0.50 -0.33 11.32
CA SER A 113 0.80 -0.86 10.95
C SER A 113 1.63 0.10 10.11
N HIS A 114 1.01 0.93 9.29
CA HIS A 114 1.77 1.96 8.58
C HIS A 114 2.43 2.93 9.59
N LYS A 115 1.70 3.35 10.64
CA LYS A 115 2.24 4.11 11.77
C LYS A 115 3.42 3.37 12.43
N LYS A 116 3.27 2.08 12.77
CA LYS A 116 4.33 1.24 13.39
C LYS A 116 5.60 1.11 12.53
N LEU A 117 5.46 1.24 11.21
CA LEU A 117 6.57 1.25 10.25
C LEU A 117 7.20 2.65 10.05
N GLY A 118 6.71 3.65 10.79
CA GLY A 118 7.22 5.02 10.79
C GLY A 118 6.38 6.00 9.96
N MET A 119 5.21 5.61 9.45
CA MET A 119 4.31 6.50 8.71
C MET A 119 3.53 7.44 9.63
N GLU A 120 4.27 8.29 10.34
CA GLU A 120 3.73 9.28 11.26
C GLU A 120 4.52 10.58 11.22
N THR A 121 3.85 11.66 11.61
CA THR A 121 4.42 12.99 11.80
C THR A 121 3.57 13.73 12.83
N HIS A 122 3.99 14.94 13.22
CA HIS A 122 3.30 15.71 14.26
C HIS A 122 2.87 17.06 13.71
N LEU A 123 1.65 17.47 14.05
CA LEU A 123 1.14 18.81 13.77
C LEU A 123 1.03 19.60 15.08
N THR A 124 1.64 20.78 15.12
CA THR A 124 1.48 21.73 16.23
C THR A 124 0.42 22.77 15.91
N VAL A 125 -0.54 22.95 16.80
CA VAL A 125 -1.61 23.92 16.67
C VAL A 125 -1.39 25.04 17.70
N LEU A 126 -1.15 26.26 17.21
CA LEU A 126 -0.87 27.43 18.04
C LEU A 126 -2.15 28.16 18.46
N LYS A 127 -2.06 28.86 19.59
CA LYS A 127 -3.11 29.82 19.97
C LYS A 127 -3.19 30.95 18.94
N PRO A 128 -4.40 31.41 18.58
CA PRO A 128 -4.57 32.62 17.78
C PRO A 128 -3.79 33.78 18.42
N GLY A 129 -2.95 34.47 17.62
CA GLY A 129 -2.14 35.60 18.08
C GLY A 129 -0.70 35.29 18.55
N SER A 130 -0.23 34.04 18.44
CA SER A 130 1.15 33.65 18.83
C SER A 130 2.19 33.75 17.69
N ALA A 131 1.91 34.48 16.61
CA ALA A 131 2.85 34.64 15.49
C ALA A 131 3.98 35.63 15.85
N GLY A 132 4.91 35.18 16.69
CA GLY A 132 6.21 35.82 16.91
C GLY A 132 7.22 35.29 15.91
N ALA A 133 7.82 36.19 15.12
CA ALA A 133 8.77 35.91 14.08
C ALA A 133 9.94 35.01 14.51
N THR A 134 10.17 33.92 13.78
CA THR A 134 11.53 33.42 13.53
C THR A 134 11.71 33.26 12.03
N GLY A 135 12.60 34.10 11.48
CA GLY A 135 12.85 34.18 10.05
C GLY A 135 13.51 32.91 9.54
N TYR A 136 12.93 32.31 8.51
CA TYR A 136 13.62 31.35 7.67
C TYR A 136 14.65 32.10 6.81
N ARG A 137 15.93 31.88 7.10
CA ARG A 137 16.98 32.06 6.08
C ARG A 137 16.73 31.02 5.00
N SER A 138 16.43 31.50 3.81
CA SER A 138 16.43 30.73 2.58
C SER A 138 17.87 30.30 2.26
N SER A 139 18.20 29.04 2.55
CA SER A 139 19.26 28.36 1.80
C SER A 139 18.59 27.73 0.58
N ALA A 140 18.72 28.40 -0.56
CA ALA A 140 18.47 27.80 -1.87
C ALA A 140 19.43 26.62 -2.05
N ALA A 141 18.95 25.40 -1.82
CA ALA A 141 19.61 24.21 -2.33
C ALA A 141 19.22 24.09 -3.80
N SER A 142 20.21 24.32 -4.66
CA SER A 142 20.19 24.02 -6.08
C SER A 142 19.56 22.65 -6.34
N GLY A 143 18.71 22.57 -7.36
CA GLY A 143 18.12 21.32 -7.84
C GLY A 143 19.16 20.23 -8.02
N SER A 144 19.18 19.30 -7.08
CA SER A 144 19.66 17.95 -7.36
C SER A 144 18.47 17.21 -7.95
N SER A 145 18.67 16.68 -9.15
CA SER A 145 17.88 15.58 -9.69
C SER A 145 17.51 14.61 -8.56
N ALA A 146 16.21 14.33 -8.41
CA ALA A 146 15.73 13.31 -7.51
C ALA A 146 16.34 11.97 -7.94
N LEU A 147 17.44 11.60 -7.29
CA LEU A 147 17.88 10.22 -7.27
C LEU A 147 16.75 9.46 -6.59
N THR A 148 15.96 8.74 -7.39
CA THR A 148 15.04 7.74 -6.87
C THR A 148 15.88 6.78 -6.03
N ASN A 149 15.72 6.82 -4.71
CA ASN A 149 16.34 5.85 -3.81
C ASN A 149 15.76 4.48 -4.15
N VAL A 150 16.44 3.74 -5.02
CA VAL A 150 16.06 2.37 -5.36
C VAL A 150 16.21 1.53 -4.11
N GLN A 151 15.09 1.03 -3.58
CA GLN A 151 15.15 0.04 -2.52
C GLN A 151 15.41 -1.31 -3.15
N ALA A 152 16.26 -2.12 -2.52
CA ALA A 152 16.58 -3.44 -3.02
C ALA A 152 16.74 -4.43 -1.87
N ILE A 153 16.28 -5.65 -2.12
CA ILE A 153 16.40 -6.77 -1.18
C ILE A 153 16.92 -7.99 -1.93
N ARG A 154 17.81 -8.73 -1.30
CA ARG A 154 18.20 -10.08 -1.72
C ARG A 154 17.71 -11.05 -0.66
N VAL A 155 16.92 -12.03 -1.08
CA VAL A 155 16.42 -13.10 -0.22
C VAL A 155 17.10 -14.41 -0.58
N THR A 156 17.40 -15.21 0.43
CA THR A 156 17.93 -16.56 0.27
C THR A 156 17.09 -17.52 1.10
N GLY A 157 16.54 -18.54 0.44
CA GLY A 157 15.76 -19.59 1.08
C GLY A 157 16.64 -20.44 2.00
N GLY A 158 16.15 -20.72 3.20
CA GLY A 158 16.83 -21.59 4.17
C GLY A 158 15.90 -22.66 4.72
N GLY A 159 16.45 -23.85 4.96
CA GLY A 159 15.68 -25.02 5.36
C GLY A 159 15.25 -25.01 6.85
N PRO A 160 14.27 -25.85 7.24
CA PRO A 160 13.63 -26.90 6.44
C PRO A 160 12.80 -26.39 5.26
N VAL A 161 12.62 -27.24 4.24
CA VAL A 161 11.80 -26.93 3.05
C VAL A 161 10.59 -27.87 3.03
N ILE A 162 9.40 -27.32 2.80
CA ILE A 162 8.16 -28.09 2.77
C ILE A 162 7.36 -27.77 1.51
N GLN A 163 6.77 -28.79 0.92
CA GLN A 163 5.68 -28.65 -0.05
C GLN A 163 4.37 -28.58 0.72
N ILE A 164 3.53 -27.60 0.39
CA ILE A 164 2.15 -27.52 0.88
C ILE A 164 1.25 -28.10 -0.20
N LEU A 165 0.39 -29.03 0.20
CA LEU A 165 -0.55 -29.71 -0.66
C LEU A 165 -1.96 -29.15 -0.46
N PRO A 166 -2.86 -29.34 -1.43
CA PRO A 166 -4.28 -29.04 -1.25
C PRO A 166 -4.83 -29.69 0.01
N GLY A 167 -5.63 -28.92 0.76
CA GLY A 167 -6.30 -29.43 1.94
C GLY A 167 -7.09 -28.36 2.68
N PRO A 168 -7.72 -28.74 3.79
CA PRO A 168 -8.57 -27.83 4.54
C PRO A 168 -7.74 -26.74 5.22
N PHE A 169 -8.27 -25.53 5.20
CA PHE A 169 -7.77 -24.40 5.95
C PHE A 169 -8.04 -24.60 7.44
N PRO A 170 -7.03 -24.48 8.32
CA PRO A 170 -7.16 -24.91 9.72
C PRO A 170 -7.88 -23.92 10.63
N PHE A 171 -8.21 -22.70 10.16
CA PHE A 171 -8.92 -21.69 10.94
C PHE A 171 -10.27 -21.30 10.30
N PRO A 172 -11.21 -22.25 10.12
CA PRO A 172 -12.47 -21.97 9.44
C PRO A 172 -13.33 -20.94 10.19
N ASP A 173 -13.31 -20.96 11.53
CA ASP A 173 -14.09 -20.02 12.35
C ASP A 173 -13.56 -18.59 12.27
N SER A 174 -12.24 -18.42 12.15
CA SER A 174 -11.60 -17.11 11.98
C SER A 174 -11.84 -16.53 10.59
N ALA A 175 -11.93 -17.39 9.56
CA ALA A 175 -12.22 -16.99 8.20
C ALA A 175 -13.72 -16.71 7.96
N ALA A 176 -14.63 -17.40 8.64
CA ALA A 176 -16.07 -17.36 8.36
C ALA A 176 -16.70 -15.95 8.39
N PRO A 177 -16.44 -15.09 9.40
CA PRO A 177 -16.96 -13.72 9.41
C PRO A 177 -16.44 -12.88 8.24
N ILE A 178 -15.20 -13.14 7.81
CA ILE A 178 -14.55 -12.42 6.73
C ILE A 178 -15.15 -12.87 5.39
N LEU A 179 -15.32 -14.18 5.17
CA LEU A 179 -15.92 -14.75 3.96
C LEU A 179 -17.33 -14.24 3.66
N GLN A 180 -18.11 -13.90 4.70
CA GLN A 180 -19.44 -13.30 4.54
C GLN A 180 -19.39 -11.93 3.84
N ALA A 181 -18.28 -11.20 3.95
CA ALA A 181 -18.11 -9.89 3.33
C ALA A 181 -17.78 -9.94 1.83
N PHE A 182 -17.48 -11.12 1.26
CA PHE A 182 -16.97 -11.26 -0.13
C PHE A 182 -18.05 -11.55 -1.18
N GLY A 183 -19.34 -11.50 -0.82
CA GLY A 183 -20.44 -11.52 -1.80
C GLY A 183 -20.37 -12.67 -2.83
N PRO A 184 -20.41 -12.41 -4.14
CA PRO A 184 -20.35 -13.44 -5.19
C PRO A 184 -19.06 -14.27 -5.23
N GLU A 185 -17.95 -13.75 -4.70
CA GLU A 185 -16.64 -14.44 -4.72
C GLU A 185 -16.53 -15.53 -3.64
N ARG A 186 -17.52 -15.59 -2.75
CA ARG A 186 -17.59 -16.53 -1.64
C ARG A 186 -17.46 -17.99 -2.08
N GLU A 187 -18.06 -18.40 -3.20
CA GLU A 187 -17.98 -19.81 -3.66
C GLU A 187 -16.54 -20.22 -4.02
N GLY A 188 -15.77 -19.33 -4.65
CA GLY A 188 -14.36 -19.58 -4.97
C GLY A 188 -13.51 -19.67 -3.70
N LEU A 189 -13.78 -18.81 -2.72
CA LEU A 189 -13.10 -18.82 -1.43
C LEU A 189 -13.46 -20.04 -0.58
N GLU A 190 -14.72 -20.46 -0.55
CA GLU A 190 -15.17 -21.68 0.13
C GLU A 190 -14.54 -22.94 -0.47
N SER A 191 -14.29 -22.96 -1.78
CA SER A 191 -13.51 -24.03 -2.42
C SER A 191 -12.05 -24.04 -1.92
N GLN A 192 -11.42 -22.87 -1.81
CA GLN A 192 -10.07 -22.73 -1.26
C GLN A 192 -10.00 -23.07 0.24
N VAL A 193 -11.05 -22.84 1.01
CA VAL A 193 -11.12 -23.30 2.41
C VAL A 193 -10.99 -24.81 2.50
N LYS A 194 -11.50 -25.56 1.52
CA LYS A 194 -11.52 -27.04 1.57
C LYS A 194 -10.30 -27.68 0.93
N ASN A 195 -9.85 -27.16 -0.21
CA ASN A 195 -8.83 -27.77 -1.06
C ASN A 195 -7.78 -26.75 -1.54
N GLY A 196 -7.61 -25.66 -0.80
CA GLY A 196 -6.73 -24.57 -1.19
C GLY A 196 -5.28 -24.74 -0.75
N PRO A 197 -4.46 -23.74 -1.06
CA PRO A 197 -3.03 -23.73 -0.78
C PRO A 197 -2.68 -23.51 0.71
N TYR A 198 -3.61 -23.08 1.55
CA TYR A 198 -3.33 -22.68 2.94
C TYR A 198 -3.58 -23.82 3.96
N SER A 199 -3.17 -25.04 3.64
CA SER A 199 -3.50 -26.22 4.45
C SER A 199 -2.37 -26.61 5.43
N ASN A 200 -2.70 -27.52 6.35
CA ASN A 200 -1.71 -28.26 7.15
C ASN A 200 -1.24 -29.56 6.48
N ASN A 201 -1.69 -29.85 5.25
CA ASN A 201 -1.23 -31.00 4.48
C ASN A 201 0.13 -30.66 3.85
N VAL A 202 1.20 -31.05 4.52
CA VAL A 202 2.56 -30.65 4.17
C VAL A 202 3.47 -31.86 4.08
N THR A 203 4.48 -31.78 3.21
CA THR A 203 5.49 -32.84 3.04
C THR A 203 6.87 -32.21 3.01
N PRO A 204 7.84 -32.71 3.80
CA PRO A 204 9.23 -32.27 3.69
C PRO A 204 9.80 -32.56 2.30
N ILE A 205 10.46 -31.57 1.72
CA ILE A 205 11.14 -31.68 0.42
C ILE A 205 12.54 -31.06 0.49
N SER A 206 13.24 -31.03 -0.63
CA SER A 206 14.49 -30.30 -0.80
C SER A 206 14.37 -29.26 -1.90
N GLY A 207 15.03 -28.11 -1.71
CA GLY A 207 15.11 -27.09 -2.74
C GLY A 207 15.95 -25.88 -2.34
N THR A 208 16.32 -25.10 -3.35
CA THR A 208 17.02 -23.84 -3.21
C THR A 208 16.15 -22.70 -3.72
N PHE A 209 16.28 -21.55 -3.09
CA PHE A 209 15.62 -20.34 -3.54
C PHE A 209 16.53 -19.13 -3.37
N THR A 210 16.58 -18.25 -4.37
CA THR A 210 17.19 -16.93 -4.25
C THR A 210 16.48 -15.98 -5.18
N PHE A 211 16.21 -14.76 -4.70
CA PHE A 211 15.87 -13.66 -5.59
C PHE A 211 16.46 -12.36 -5.10
N SER A 212 16.62 -11.43 -6.04
CA SER A 212 16.78 -10.03 -5.77
C SER A 212 15.57 -9.31 -6.34
N ALA A 213 15.08 -8.33 -5.60
CA ALA A 213 14.01 -7.46 -6.06
C ALA A 213 14.41 -6.01 -5.83
N TRP A 214 14.02 -5.17 -6.78
CA TRP A 214 14.29 -3.74 -6.78
C TRP A 214 12.97 -3.02 -6.92
N ASP A 215 12.66 -2.18 -5.95
CA ASP A 215 11.58 -1.22 -6.03
C ASP A 215 12.15 0.08 -6.63
N LYS A 216 11.65 0.41 -7.82
CA LYS A 216 12.03 1.63 -8.56
C LYS A 216 10.81 2.56 -8.73
N GLY A 217 9.78 2.36 -7.92
CA GLY A 217 8.48 3.02 -7.96
C GLY A 217 7.48 2.34 -8.91
N ALA A 218 6.23 2.80 -8.84
CA ALA A 218 4.95 2.23 -9.32
C ALA A 218 4.89 1.28 -10.54
N THR A 219 5.85 1.32 -11.46
CA THR A 219 5.84 0.49 -12.69
C THR A 219 7.22 -0.02 -13.11
N ARG A 220 8.30 0.33 -12.39
CA ARG A 220 9.69 0.06 -12.80
C ARG A 220 10.35 -1.02 -11.97
N ASP A 221 9.58 -1.72 -11.17
CA ASP A 221 10.07 -2.78 -10.31
C ASP A 221 10.65 -3.91 -11.16
N SER A 222 11.72 -4.50 -10.64
CA SER A 222 12.36 -5.64 -11.28
C SER A 222 12.59 -6.75 -10.27
N VAL A 223 12.54 -7.97 -10.75
CA VAL A 223 12.86 -9.17 -9.99
C VAL A 223 13.79 -10.04 -10.82
N ASP A 224 14.78 -10.62 -10.17
CA ASP A 224 15.62 -11.67 -10.72
C ASP A 224 15.73 -12.77 -9.67
N GLY A 225 15.23 -13.96 -9.98
CA GLY A 225 15.27 -15.04 -9.01
C GLY A 225 15.07 -16.42 -9.60
N VAL A 226 15.59 -17.40 -8.87
CA VAL A 226 15.53 -18.80 -9.24
C VAL A 226 15.08 -19.61 -8.03
N ALA A 227 14.11 -20.49 -8.29
CA ALA A 227 13.75 -21.59 -7.39
C ALA A 227 14.08 -22.91 -8.09
N ALA A 228 14.60 -23.88 -7.33
CA ALA A 228 14.70 -25.25 -7.79
C ALA A 228 14.35 -26.18 -6.62
N PHE A 229 13.44 -27.12 -6.84
CA PHE A 229 12.99 -28.04 -5.78
C PHE A 229 12.49 -29.35 -6.36
N THR A 230 12.44 -30.38 -5.53
CA THR A 230 11.89 -31.69 -5.89
C THR A 230 10.64 -31.94 -5.07
N THR A 231 9.49 -32.08 -5.74
CA THR A 231 8.21 -32.35 -5.06
C THR A 231 8.14 -33.79 -4.55
N GLN A 232 7.17 -34.08 -3.67
CA GLN A 232 7.01 -35.39 -3.04
C GLN A 232 6.89 -36.58 -4.01
N ASP A 233 6.45 -36.32 -5.24
CA ASP A 233 6.31 -37.29 -6.32
C ASP A 233 7.62 -37.52 -7.11
N GLY A 234 8.71 -36.85 -6.71
CA GLY A 234 10.02 -36.91 -7.35
C GLY A 234 10.19 -35.98 -8.56
N ALA A 235 9.18 -35.20 -8.94
CA ALA A 235 9.31 -34.26 -10.05
C ALA A 235 10.26 -33.11 -9.69
N ARG A 236 11.21 -32.79 -10.59
CA ARG A 236 12.16 -31.68 -10.43
C ARG A 236 11.59 -30.43 -11.07
N TRP A 237 11.37 -29.40 -10.26
CA TRP A 237 10.85 -28.12 -10.72
C TRP A 237 11.93 -27.05 -10.70
N ARG A 238 11.95 -26.21 -11.72
CA ARG A 238 12.79 -25.02 -11.79
C ARG A 238 11.95 -23.83 -12.21
N LEU A 239 12.05 -22.74 -11.46
CA LEU A 239 11.38 -21.48 -11.71
C LEU A 239 12.44 -20.41 -11.99
N VAL A 240 12.24 -19.59 -13.02
CA VAL A 240 13.06 -18.39 -13.29
C VAL A 240 12.14 -17.19 -13.35
N MET A 241 12.22 -16.33 -12.34
CA MET A 241 11.47 -15.08 -12.24
C MET A 241 12.31 -13.95 -12.84
N ASP A 242 11.80 -13.30 -13.88
CA ASP A 242 12.53 -12.24 -14.59
C ASP A 242 11.73 -10.94 -14.76
N ARG A 243 10.43 -10.97 -14.43
CA ARG A 243 9.55 -9.80 -14.56
C ARG A 243 8.49 -9.77 -13.48
N VAL A 244 8.31 -8.60 -12.90
CA VAL A 244 7.26 -8.32 -11.93
C VAL A 244 5.93 -8.23 -12.67
N GLN A 245 4.87 -8.76 -12.08
CA GLN A 245 3.53 -8.60 -12.61
C GLN A 245 3.00 -7.24 -12.16
N THR A 246 2.96 -6.26 -13.06
CA THR A 246 2.52 -4.88 -12.78
C THR A 246 1.14 -4.55 -13.33
N LYS A 247 0.46 -5.50 -14.02
CA LYS A 247 -0.87 -5.28 -14.61
C LYS A 247 -1.98 -5.97 -13.81
N ASP A 248 -3.11 -5.26 -13.68
CA ASP A 248 -4.27 -5.56 -12.83
C ASP A 248 -4.77 -7.02 -12.91
N VAL A 249 -4.79 -7.69 -11.75
CA VAL A 249 -5.57 -8.92 -11.53
C VAL A 249 -6.99 -8.50 -11.12
N PRO A 250 -8.05 -8.96 -11.80
CA PRO A 250 -9.42 -8.43 -11.65
C PRO A 250 -10.02 -8.41 -10.24
N HIS A 251 -9.48 -9.20 -9.30
CA HIS A 251 -10.02 -9.38 -7.95
C HIS A 251 -9.12 -8.87 -6.81
N HIS A 252 -7.95 -8.29 -7.14
CA HIS A 252 -7.05 -7.67 -6.17
C HIS A 252 -6.49 -6.38 -6.76
N PRO A 253 -7.26 -5.28 -6.72
CA PRO A 253 -6.76 -4.02 -7.25
C PRO A 253 -5.57 -3.58 -6.38
N ARG A 254 -4.37 -3.63 -6.98
CA ARG A 254 -3.12 -2.95 -6.61
C ARG A 254 -2.19 -3.63 -5.59
N PHE A 255 -1.42 -4.61 -6.07
CA PHE A 255 -0.11 -5.03 -5.50
C PHE A 255 0.87 -5.45 -6.61
N GLY A 256 0.74 -4.87 -7.80
CA GLY A 256 1.59 -5.21 -8.93
C GLY A 256 2.96 -4.55 -8.76
N GLY A 257 3.89 -5.22 -8.11
CA GLY A 257 5.14 -4.59 -7.70
C GLY A 257 5.96 -5.42 -6.73
N VAL A 258 7.11 -4.86 -6.35
CA VAL A 258 7.95 -5.31 -5.24
C VAL A 258 7.61 -4.46 -4.03
N ILE A 259 7.10 -5.09 -2.97
CA ILE A 259 6.68 -4.37 -1.77
C ILE A 259 7.61 -4.73 -0.63
N MET A 260 8.19 -3.72 0.02
CA MET A 260 9.16 -3.90 1.12
C MET A 260 8.55 -3.52 2.47
N GLY A 261 8.83 -4.31 3.51
CA GLY A 261 8.44 -3.99 4.89
C GLY A 261 6.92 -3.95 5.09
N LEU A 262 6.21 -4.95 4.59
CA LEU A 262 4.76 -5.01 4.57
C LEU A 262 4.20 -5.72 5.80
N TYR A 263 3.38 -5.07 6.61
CA TYR A 263 2.55 -5.76 7.62
C TYR A 263 1.16 -5.98 7.07
N TYR A 264 0.89 -7.15 6.51
CA TYR A 264 -0.42 -7.45 5.93
C TYR A 264 -0.65 -8.95 5.88
N HIS A 265 -1.82 -9.38 6.37
CA HIS A 265 -2.69 -10.43 5.82
C HIS A 265 -3.85 -10.70 6.82
N GLY A 266 -4.88 -11.43 6.39
CA GLY A 266 -6.00 -11.87 7.24
C GLY A 266 -7.05 -10.79 7.52
N VAL A 267 -6.77 -9.85 8.41
CA VAL A 267 -7.76 -8.91 8.98
C VAL A 267 -7.95 -7.65 8.13
N THR A 268 -6.97 -7.30 7.29
CA THR A 268 -6.91 -6.01 6.57
C THR A 268 -7.74 -5.95 5.29
N GLN A 269 -8.49 -7.00 4.93
CA GLN A 269 -9.24 -7.14 3.66
C GLN A 269 -8.40 -6.95 2.38
N VAL A 270 -7.08 -7.00 2.54
CA VAL A 270 -6.09 -6.93 1.49
C VAL A 270 -5.60 -8.35 1.29
N HIS A 271 -5.98 -8.97 0.17
CA HIS A 271 -5.78 -10.38 -0.21
C HIS A 271 -6.87 -11.36 0.28
N THR A 272 -6.70 -12.65 -0.09
CA THR A 272 -7.60 -13.74 0.29
C THR A 272 -7.78 -13.79 1.82
N PRO A 273 -8.99 -13.98 2.35
CA PRO A 273 -9.24 -14.02 3.80
C PRO A 273 -8.74 -15.29 4.50
N LEU A 274 -7.95 -16.12 3.82
CA LEU A 274 -7.53 -17.45 4.26
C LEU A 274 -6.03 -17.49 4.60
N VAL A 275 -5.50 -16.38 5.09
CA VAL A 275 -4.10 -16.25 5.50
C VAL A 275 -4.03 -15.55 6.86
N PRO A 276 -3.14 -15.97 7.77
CA PRO A 276 -2.91 -15.28 9.04
C PRO A 276 -2.43 -13.84 8.81
N THR A 277 -2.65 -12.96 9.78
CA THR A 277 -1.95 -11.67 9.87
C THR A 277 -0.46 -11.89 10.09
N ILE A 278 0.37 -11.25 9.26
CA ILE A 278 1.83 -11.43 9.25
C ILE A 278 2.54 -10.09 9.11
N ASN A 279 3.83 -10.11 9.41
CA ASN A 279 4.78 -9.07 9.01
C ASN A 279 5.70 -9.63 7.92
N SER A 280 5.97 -8.88 6.87
CA SER A 280 6.72 -9.31 5.68
C SER A 280 7.88 -8.36 5.39
N ALA A 281 9.07 -8.91 5.18
CA ALA A 281 10.19 -8.14 4.69
C ALA A 281 10.03 -7.78 3.21
N VAL A 282 9.43 -8.67 2.42
CA VAL A 282 9.14 -8.44 1.00
C VAL A 282 7.98 -9.32 0.53
N ALA A 283 7.09 -8.76 -0.28
CA ALA A 283 6.06 -9.47 -1.02
C ALA A 283 6.01 -8.98 -2.46
N LEU A 284 5.87 -9.89 -3.43
CA LEU A 284 5.70 -9.49 -4.83
C LEU A 284 4.89 -10.51 -5.63
N TRP A 285 4.33 -10.03 -6.73
CA TRP A 285 3.81 -10.84 -7.82
C TRP A 285 4.74 -10.78 -9.01
N ALA A 286 5.01 -11.92 -9.64
CA ALA A 286 5.88 -12.03 -10.80
C ALA A 286 5.29 -12.96 -11.86
N PHE A 287 5.78 -12.81 -13.09
CA PHE A 287 5.73 -13.89 -14.07
C PHE A 287 7.06 -14.60 -14.12
N ALA A 288 7.01 -15.88 -14.46
CA ALA A 288 8.19 -16.72 -14.49
C ALA A 288 8.10 -17.81 -15.54
N HIS A 289 9.28 -18.27 -15.95
CA HIS A 289 9.47 -19.47 -16.73
C HIS A 289 9.49 -20.67 -15.77
N LEU A 290 8.56 -21.61 -15.97
CA LEU A 290 8.43 -22.80 -15.15
C LEU A 290 8.85 -24.03 -15.96
N TYR A 291 9.71 -24.86 -15.37
CA TYR A 291 10.19 -26.10 -15.96
C TYR A 291 9.89 -27.28 -15.03
N LYS A 292 9.49 -28.42 -15.60
CA LYS A 292 9.32 -29.72 -14.93
C LYS A 292 10.25 -30.72 -15.61
N ASN A 293 11.14 -31.33 -14.85
CA ASN A 293 12.14 -32.30 -15.34
C ASN A 293 12.90 -31.77 -16.57
N ASP A 294 13.36 -30.51 -16.48
CA ASP A 294 14.08 -29.78 -17.52
C ASP A 294 13.26 -29.40 -18.77
N ALA A 295 12.01 -29.85 -18.89
CA ALA A 295 11.09 -29.43 -19.94
C ALA A 295 10.32 -28.16 -19.53
N LEU A 296 10.17 -27.22 -20.46
CA LEU A 296 9.37 -26.01 -20.26
C LEU A 296 7.89 -26.40 -20.10
N VAL A 297 7.27 -25.92 -19.02
CA VAL A 297 5.83 -26.07 -18.74
C VAL A 297 5.07 -24.85 -19.23
N THR A 298 5.53 -23.66 -18.84
CA THR A 298 4.96 -22.38 -19.28
C THR A 298 5.98 -21.26 -19.12
N ASP A 299 5.88 -20.24 -19.97
CA ASP A 299 6.62 -18.98 -19.83
C ASP A 299 5.85 -17.93 -19.02
N ASN A 300 4.60 -18.21 -18.62
CA ASN A 300 3.69 -17.26 -17.97
C ASN A 300 3.20 -17.74 -16.60
N ALA A 301 3.97 -18.58 -15.91
CA ALA A 301 3.61 -18.97 -14.54
C ALA A 301 3.43 -17.72 -13.68
N MET A 302 2.29 -17.59 -13.02
CA MET A 302 2.02 -16.50 -12.10
C MET A 302 2.57 -16.88 -10.72
N VAL A 303 3.43 -16.04 -10.18
CA VAL A 303 4.18 -16.33 -8.96
C VAL A 303 3.83 -15.30 -7.90
N HIS A 304 3.54 -15.79 -6.69
CA HIS A 304 3.49 -14.98 -5.50
C HIS A 304 4.59 -15.44 -4.56
N VAL A 305 5.46 -14.51 -4.13
CA VAL A 305 6.53 -14.80 -3.19
C VAL A 305 6.53 -13.80 -2.05
N MET A 306 6.74 -14.31 -0.83
CA MET A 306 6.79 -13.52 0.38
C MET A 306 7.86 -14.02 1.34
N LEU A 307 8.65 -13.11 1.91
CA LEU A 307 9.46 -13.41 3.10
C LEU A 307 8.77 -12.80 4.31
N LEU A 308 8.20 -13.64 5.17
CA LEU A 308 7.26 -13.23 6.22
C LEU A 308 7.55 -13.82 7.60
N SER A 309 6.86 -13.28 8.59
CA SER A 309 6.83 -13.73 9.97
C SER A 309 6.33 -15.16 10.02
N ARG A 310 7.07 -16.03 10.71
CA ARG A 310 6.75 -17.45 10.81
C ARG A 310 5.28 -17.69 11.16
N THR A 311 4.60 -18.46 10.34
CA THR A 311 3.19 -18.84 10.50
C THR A 311 3.03 -20.28 10.95
N ARG A 312 4.03 -21.13 10.68
CA ARG A 312 4.01 -22.56 10.97
C ARG A 312 4.84 -22.89 12.21
N ARG A 313 4.38 -23.85 13.01
CA ARG A 313 5.11 -24.33 14.19
C ARG A 313 6.23 -25.29 13.79
N ASP A 314 7.31 -25.27 14.57
CA ASP A 314 8.41 -26.22 14.39
C ASP A 314 7.92 -27.67 14.58
N GLY A 315 8.44 -28.58 13.75
CA GLY A 315 8.17 -30.02 13.84
C GLY A 315 7.20 -30.51 12.77
N ASP A 316 5.91 -30.21 12.90
CA ASP A 316 4.88 -30.68 11.97
C ASP A 316 4.36 -29.61 10.99
N TYR A 317 4.88 -28.40 11.10
CA TYR A 317 4.58 -27.28 10.21
C TYR A 317 3.08 -26.94 10.11
N ALA A 318 2.29 -27.30 11.12
CA ALA A 318 0.91 -26.83 11.19
C ALA A 318 0.89 -25.29 11.35
N LEU A 319 -0.09 -24.63 10.74
CA LEU A 319 -0.33 -23.20 10.99
C LEU A 319 -0.62 -22.99 12.48
N ALA A 320 0.10 -22.06 13.09
CA ALA A 320 0.17 -21.92 14.55
C ALA A 320 -0.66 -20.75 15.09
N CYS A 321 -0.99 -19.77 14.25
CA CYS A 321 -1.62 -18.52 14.67
C CYS A 321 -2.49 -17.92 13.56
N TRP A 322 -3.52 -17.17 13.98
CA TRP A 322 -4.25 -16.24 13.13
C TRP A 322 -3.57 -14.89 13.02
N ASP A 323 -2.88 -14.46 14.09
CA ASP A 323 -1.98 -13.31 14.08
C ASP A 323 -0.58 -13.77 14.45
N CYS A 324 0.28 -13.80 13.43
CA CYS A 324 1.67 -14.20 13.49
C CYS A 324 2.62 -13.00 13.33
N SER A 325 2.10 -11.77 13.32
CA SER A 325 2.87 -10.55 13.01
C SER A 325 4.03 -10.27 13.97
N LYS A 326 3.95 -10.79 15.20
CA LYS A 326 4.99 -10.69 16.23
C LYS A 326 6.07 -11.75 16.09
N ASN A 327 5.88 -12.74 15.22
CA ASN A 327 6.86 -13.79 15.00
C ASN A 327 8.02 -13.29 14.14
N LYS A 328 9.15 -14.00 14.22
CA LYS A 328 10.34 -13.67 13.45
C LYS A 328 10.09 -13.80 11.95
N ILE A 329 10.53 -12.83 11.17
CA ILE A 329 10.51 -12.86 9.70
C ILE A 329 11.60 -13.80 9.20
N GLU A 330 11.19 -15.02 8.82
CA GLU A 330 12.09 -16.07 8.33
C GLU A 330 11.40 -17.18 7.53
N GLU A 331 10.08 -17.14 7.36
CA GLU A 331 9.36 -18.08 6.51
C GLU A 331 9.21 -17.47 5.12
N LEU A 332 9.79 -18.12 4.12
CA LEU A 332 9.67 -17.73 2.72
C LEU A 332 8.62 -18.62 2.06
N GLN A 333 7.53 -18.00 1.60
CA GLN A 333 6.43 -18.64 0.89
C GLN A 333 6.58 -18.42 -0.62
N LEU A 334 6.48 -19.49 -1.41
CA LEU A 334 6.50 -19.45 -2.87
C LEU A 334 5.28 -20.18 -3.43
N GLN A 335 4.30 -19.44 -3.92
CA GLN A 335 3.16 -19.97 -4.64
C GLN A 335 3.33 -19.77 -6.15
N ILE A 336 3.07 -20.82 -6.92
CA ILE A 336 3.16 -20.82 -8.38
C ILE A 336 1.84 -21.33 -8.93
N LEU A 337 1.20 -20.51 -9.75
CA LEU A 337 -0.10 -20.73 -10.37
C LEU A 337 0.02 -20.72 -11.90
N PRO A 338 -0.88 -21.41 -12.63
CA PRO A 338 -0.98 -21.26 -14.08
C PRO A 338 -1.19 -19.80 -14.48
N GLY A 339 -0.70 -19.43 -15.67
CA GLY A 339 -1.00 -18.12 -16.24
C GLY A 339 -2.51 -17.96 -16.53
N PRO A 340 -3.01 -16.72 -16.68
CA PRO A 340 -4.41 -16.49 -17.06
C PRO A 340 -4.80 -17.24 -18.33
N GLY A 341 -5.80 -18.12 -18.24
CA GLY A 341 -6.28 -18.94 -19.37
C GLY A 341 -5.46 -20.21 -19.65
N GLU A 342 -4.42 -20.50 -18.86
CA GLU A 342 -3.62 -21.72 -18.99
C GLU A 342 -4.23 -22.88 -18.19
N PRO A 343 -4.01 -24.14 -18.64
CA PRO A 343 -4.47 -25.31 -17.90
C PRO A 343 -3.76 -25.43 -16.54
N GLN A 344 -4.41 -26.13 -15.62
CA GLN A 344 -3.79 -26.50 -14.34
C GLN A 344 -2.49 -27.28 -14.56
N PHE A 345 -1.53 -27.07 -13.65
CA PHE A 345 -0.29 -27.84 -13.68
C PHE A 345 -0.57 -29.31 -13.37
N ASP A 346 0.25 -30.19 -13.95
CA ASP A 346 0.33 -31.58 -13.53
C ASP A 346 1.07 -31.69 -12.18
N ALA A 347 0.36 -31.26 -11.13
CA ALA A 347 0.75 -31.23 -9.73
C ALA A 347 -0.53 -31.30 -8.86
N PRO A 348 -0.46 -31.80 -7.62
CA PRO A 348 -1.62 -31.85 -6.73
C PRO A 348 -2.32 -30.48 -6.59
N GLY A 349 -3.60 -30.42 -6.95
CA GLY A 349 -4.42 -29.20 -6.90
C GLY A 349 -4.21 -28.21 -8.06
N GLY A 350 -3.34 -28.54 -9.02
CA GLY A 350 -3.10 -27.68 -10.18
C GLY A 350 -2.17 -26.50 -9.92
N PHE A 351 -1.50 -26.46 -8.78
CA PHE A 351 -0.56 -25.41 -8.37
C PHE A 351 0.66 -26.01 -7.65
N LEU A 352 1.69 -25.19 -7.42
CA LEU A 352 2.82 -25.53 -6.55
C LEU A 352 2.88 -24.53 -5.41
N PHE A 353 3.09 -25.01 -4.20
CA PHE A 353 3.30 -24.16 -3.04
C PHE A 353 4.41 -24.74 -2.17
N VAL A 354 5.47 -23.95 -1.97
CA VAL A 354 6.68 -24.38 -1.26
C VAL A 354 7.08 -23.33 -0.26
N ASN A 355 7.43 -23.76 0.95
CA ASN A 355 7.99 -22.89 1.97
C ASN A 355 9.43 -23.25 2.31
N TRP A 356 10.24 -22.23 2.61
CA TRP A 356 11.55 -22.34 3.25
C TRP A 356 11.49 -21.67 4.63
N GLU A 357 11.59 -22.47 5.68
CA GLU A 357 11.18 -22.11 7.04
C GLU A 357 12.23 -21.31 7.85
N LYS A 358 13.47 -21.16 7.31
CA LYS A 358 14.57 -20.39 7.95
C LYS A 358 15.33 -19.55 6.93
N SER A 359 14.59 -18.75 6.19
CA SER A 359 15.09 -17.86 5.15
C SER A 359 15.64 -16.55 5.72
N SER A 360 16.42 -15.83 4.91
CA SER A 360 17.03 -14.57 5.31
C SER A 360 17.00 -13.55 4.18
N SER A 361 17.12 -12.27 4.54
CA SER A 361 17.27 -11.18 3.60
C SER A 361 18.44 -10.27 3.96
N ARG A 362 18.95 -9.57 2.95
CA ARG A 362 19.93 -8.49 3.10
C ARG A 362 19.74 -7.44 2.01
N LYS A 363 20.26 -6.23 2.23
CA LYS A 363 20.44 -5.28 1.12
C LYS A 363 21.47 -5.84 0.15
N PRO A 364 21.22 -5.84 -1.17
CA PRO A 364 22.24 -6.17 -2.17
C PRO A 364 23.46 -5.25 -1.99
N ALA A 365 24.66 -5.78 -2.26
CA ALA A 365 25.85 -4.94 -2.32
C ALA A 365 25.67 -3.91 -3.44
N SER A 366 25.97 -2.64 -3.14
CA SER A 366 25.87 -1.51 -4.07
C SER A 366 26.85 -1.60 -5.22
#